data_AF-A0A9N9RB93-F1
#
_entry.id   AF-A0A9N9RB93-F1
#
_cell.length_a   1.000
_cell.length_b   1.000
_cell.length_c   1.000
_cell.angle_alpha   90.00
_cell.angle_beta   90.00
_cell.angle_gamma   90.00
#
_symmetry.space_group_name_H-M   'P 1'
#
loop_
_entity.id
_entity.type
_entity.pdbx_description
1 polymer ?
#
loop_
_entity_poly.entity_id
_entity_poly.type
_entity_poly.pdbx_seq_one_letter_code
_entity_poly.pdbx_strand_id
1 'polypeptide(L)'
;MVQHRNKIILTLFCYRSSRLMRPIGKLIAEKLVEMTEEGLDPSKLELIGLSLGGHTISYIAKNYQQMTGRNISKLTGLDPSGPCFRHLPPEDRLSASDADFVEVLHMNIDGYGMAARMGHVDYYVNGGEYQPGNLYLLPCSGFCSHIKLFPVWMSAVKNPDQFIAIKCDSIQQARDAQCYYREPRETNLLGPKVNQSVQGIFYLSTTRGHPYFLGAKGLDPKYAAWKHYSELNARNNEEFYTTFFGQ
;
A
#
# COMPACT_ATOMS: atom_id res chain seq x y z
N MET A 1 16.79 -9.66 24.81
CA MET A 1 16.28 -11.06 24.88
C MET A 1 14.82 -11.23 24.44
N VAL A 2 13.93 -10.25 24.66
CA VAL A 2 12.52 -10.30 24.19
C VAL A 2 12.41 -10.22 22.66
N GLN A 3 13.34 -9.50 22.04
CA GLN A 3 13.22 -9.10 20.65
C GLN A 3 13.73 -10.17 19.65
N HIS A 4 14.62 -11.06 20.10
CA HIS A 4 14.94 -12.30 19.37
C HIS A 4 13.78 -13.30 19.35
N ARG A 5 12.96 -13.36 20.42
CA ARG A 5 11.80 -14.26 20.49
C ARG A 5 10.69 -13.84 19.53
N ASN A 6 10.46 -12.53 19.36
CA ASN A 6 9.47 -12.02 18.41
C ASN A 6 9.83 -12.31 16.94
N LYS A 7 11.12 -12.26 16.57
CA LYS A 7 11.58 -12.65 15.23
C LYS A 7 11.33 -14.13 14.94
N ILE A 8 11.56 -15.01 15.91
CA ILE A 8 11.34 -16.47 15.74
C ILE A 8 9.84 -16.80 15.61
N ILE A 9 8.97 -16.17 16.41
CA ILE A 9 7.52 -16.37 16.34
C ILE A 9 6.95 -15.86 15.01
N LEU A 10 7.34 -14.64 14.59
CA LEU A 10 6.87 -14.08 13.32
C LEU A 10 7.33 -14.94 12.13
N THR A 11 8.54 -15.50 12.20
CA THR A 11 9.10 -16.40 11.19
C THR A 11 8.29 -17.70 11.08
N LEU A 12 7.99 -18.38 12.19
CA LEU A 12 7.23 -19.63 12.18
C LEU A 12 5.76 -19.46 11.76
N PHE A 13 5.09 -18.40 12.20
CA PHE A 13 3.69 -18.13 11.83
C PHE A 13 3.55 -17.61 10.40
N CYS A 14 4.49 -16.79 9.92
CA CYS A 14 4.50 -16.32 8.54
C CYS A 14 4.56 -17.50 7.57
N TYR A 15 5.38 -18.52 7.83
CA TYR A 15 5.46 -19.69 6.95
C TYR A 15 4.13 -20.44 6.82
N ARG A 16 3.37 -20.62 7.91
CA ARG A 16 2.10 -21.34 7.83
C ARG A 16 1.04 -20.53 7.09
N SER A 17 0.86 -19.27 7.48
CA SER A 17 -0.17 -18.41 6.88
C SER A 17 0.12 -18.06 5.42
N SER A 18 1.38 -17.76 5.06
CA SER A 18 1.77 -17.47 3.67
C SER A 18 1.60 -18.69 2.75
N ARG A 19 1.95 -19.89 3.23
CA ARG A 19 1.77 -21.13 2.46
C ARG A 19 0.31 -21.45 2.18
N LEU A 20 -0.59 -21.16 3.12
CA LEU A 20 -2.03 -21.43 2.94
C LEU A 20 -2.70 -20.53 1.91
N MET A 21 -2.11 -19.40 1.55
CA MET A 21 -2.70 -18.50 0.55
C MET A 21 -2.78 -19.12 -0.84
N ARG A 22 -1.82 -19.98 -1.21
CA ARG A 22 -1.81 -20.64 -2.52
C ARG A 22 -3.01 -21.58 -2.69
N PRO A 23 -3.25 -22.57 -1.80
CA PRO A 23 -4.43 -23.42 -1.92
C PRO A 23 -5.74 -22.64 -1.73
N ILE A 24 -5.78 -21.66 -0.82
CA ILE A 24 -6.97 -20.79 -0.64
C ILE A 24 -7.25 -19.99 -1.92
N GLY A 25 -6.23 -19.41 -2.53
CA GLY A 25 -6.34 -18.63 -3.76
C GLY A 25 -6.84 -19.49 -4.91
N LYS A 26 -6.34 -20.72 -5.04
CA LYS A 26 -6.84 -21.68 -6.03
C LYS A 26 -8.31 -22.03 -5.80
N LEU A 27 -8.69 -22.38 -4.57
CA LEU A 27 -10.08 -22.74 -4.25
C LEU A 27 -11.06 -21.61 -4.54
N ILE A 28 -10.70 -20.37 -4.18
CA ILE A 28 -11.55 -19.21 -4.45
C ILE A 28 -11.59 -18.92 -5.96
N ALA A 29 -10.47 -19.12 -6.69
CA ALA A 29 -10.46 -18.98 -8.14
C ALA A 29 -11.39 -20.00 -8.82
N GLU A 30 -11.37 -21.27 -8.40
CA GLU A 30 -12.31 -22.29 -8.89
C GLU A 30 -13.76 -21.85 -8.71
N LYS A 31 -14.10 -21.31 -7.52
CA LYS A 31 -15.45 -20.79 -7.29
C LYS A 31 -15.78 -19.56 -8.15
N LEU A 32 -14.78 -18.70 -8.39
CA LEU A 32 -14.95 -17.52 -9.24
C LEU A 32 -15.17 -17.90 -10.72
N VAL A 33 -14.58 -18.99 -11.19
CA VAL A 33 -14.86 -19.56 -12.51
C VAL A 33 -16.32 -19.98 -12.61
N GLU A 34 -16.82 -20.77 -11.65
CA GLU A 34 -18.23 -21.16 -11.59
C GLU A 34 -19.17 -19.94 -11.60
N MET A 35 -18.88 -18.93 -10.78
CA MET A 35 -19.68 -17.70 -10.75
C MET A 35 -19.64 -16.94 -12.08
N THR A 36 -18.51 -16.98 -12.80
CA THR A 36 -18.39 -16.36 -14.12
C THR A 36 -19.25 -17.09 -15.15
N GLU A 37 -19.32 -18.41 -15.08
CA GLU A 37 -20.21 -19.23 -15.92
C GLU A 37 -21.69 -18.95 -15.62
N GLU A 38 -22.01 -18.59 -14.37
CA GLU A 38 -23.35 -18.15 -13.93
C GLU A 38 -23.67 -16.67 -14.25
N GLY A 39 -22.74 -15.93 -14.89
CA GLY A 39 -22.97 -14.57 -15.38
C GLY A 39 -22.27 -13.45 -14.60
N LEU A 40 -21.39 -13.76 -13.64
CA LEU A 40 -20.49 -12.77 -13.07
C LEU A 40 -19.54 -12.26 -14.16
N ASP A 41 -19.46 -10.94 -14.34
CA ASP A 41 -18.60 -10.31 -15.33
C ASP A 41 -17.22 -9.98 -14.72
N PRO A 42 -16.14 -10.72 -15.05
CA PRO A 42 -14.81 -10.49 -14.47
C PRO A 42 -14.23 -9.13 -14.85
N SER A 43 -14.69 -8.51 -15.94
CA SER A 43 -14.27 -7.17 -16.37
C SER A 43 -14.80 -6.04 -15.48
N LYS A 44 -15.71 -6.35 -14.55
CA LYS A 44 -16.26 -5.42 -13.54
C LYS A 44 -15.90 -5.80 -12.11
N LEU A 45 -15.08 -6.84 -11.93
CA LEU A 45 -14.74 -7.36 -10.61
C LEU A 45 -13.49 -6.68 -10.06
N GLU A 46 -13.58 -6.19 -8.82
CA GLU A 46 -12.45 -5.73 -8.03
C GLU A 46 -12.23 -6.65 -6.82
N LEU A 47 -11.01 -7.13 -6.63
CA LEU A 47 -10.61 -7.83 -5.40
C LEU A 47 -9.72 -6.91 -4.56
N ILE A 48 -10.03 -6.82 -3.26
CA ILE A 48 -9.31 -5.96 -2.32
C ILE A 48 -8.67 -6.83 -1.24
N GLY A 49 -7.37 -6.67 -1.03
CA GLY A 49 -6.57 -7.53 -0.17
C GLY A 49 -5.74 -6.71 0.82
N LEU A 50 -6.02 -6.86 2.11
CA LEU A 50 -5.27 -6.24 3.21
C LEU A 50 -4.11 -7.14 3.65
N SER A 51 -2.91 -6.58 3.81
CA SER A 51 -1.76 -7.30 4.40
C SER A 51 -1.47 -8.59 3.62
N LEU A 52 -1.49 -9.74 4.30
CA LEU A 52 -1.42 -11.07 3.72
C LEU A 52 -2.48 -11.28 2.61
N GLY A 53 -3.66 -10.68 2.76
CA GLY A 53 -4.73 -10.69 1.76
C GLY A 53 -4.34 -10.07 0.42
N GLY A 54 -3.39 -9.13 0.38
CA GLY A 54 -2.88 -8.56 -0.88
C GLY A 54 -2.23 -9.61 -1.77
N HIS A 55 -1.54 -10.58 -1.16
CA HIS A 55 -0.98 -11.72 -1.90
C HIS A 55 -2.02 -12.81 -2.15
N THR A 56 -3.01 -12.98 -1.26
CA THR A 56 -4.13 -13.90 -1.51
C THR A 56 -4.91 -13.51 -2.76
N ILE A 57 -5.28 -12.23 -2.95
CA ILE A 57 -6.00 -11.80 -4.15
C ILE A 57 -5.19 -11.97 -5.44
N SER A 58 -3.86 -11.85 -5.36
CA SER A 58 -2.95 -12.18 -6.46
C SER A 58 -3.02 -13.65 -6.82
N TYR A 59 -2.96 -14.55 -5.84
CA TYR A 59 -3.09 -15.99 -6.12
C TYR A 59 -4.47 -16.33 -6.68
N ILE A 60 -5.55 -15.68 -6.23
CA ILE A 60 -6.89 -15.85 -6.82
C ILE A 60 -6.85 -15.47 -8.31
N ALA A 61 -6.36 -14.26 -8.62
CA ALA A 61 -6.36 -13.74 -9.98
C ALA A 61 -5.48 -14.55 -10.94
N LYS A 62 -4.27 -14.97 -10.49
CA LYS A 62 -3.38 -15.85 -11.26
C LYS A 62 -4.01 -17.20 -11.58
N ASN A 63 -4.61 -17.86 -10.59
CA ASN A 63 -5.27 -19.14 -10.83
C ASN A 63 -6.48 -18.97 -11.76
N TYR A 64 -7.26 -17.89 -11.58
CA TYR A 64 -8.38 -17.57 -12.46
C TYR A 64 -7.93 -17.35 -13.92
N GLN A 65 -6.86 -16.58 -14.11
CA GLN A 65 -6.24 -16.34 -15.42
C GLN A 65 -5.74 -17.65 -16.03
N GLN A 66 -5.07 -18.49 -15.25
CA GLN A 66 -4.58 -19.80 -15.71
C GLN A 66 -5.73 -20.73 -16.14
N MET A 67 -6.86 -20.71 -15.44
CA MET A 67 -8.01 -21.58 -15.74
C MET A 67 -8.85 -21.07 -16.92
N THR A 68 -8.96 -19.75 -17.10
CA THR A 68 -9.92 -19.16 -18.05
C THR A 68 -9.29 -18.42 -19.21
N GLY A 69 -7.99 -18.12 -19.15
CA GLY A 69 -7.30 -17.22 -20.08
C GLY A 69 -7.73 -15.75 -19.98
N ARG A 70 -8.52 -15.37 -18.97
CA ARG A 70 -9.04 -14.02 -18.77
C ARG A 70 -8.51 -13.39 -17.49
N ASN A 71 -8.30 -12.08 -17.53
CA ASN A 71 -7.93 -11.32 -16.34
C ASN A 71 -9.16 -10.91 -15.53
N ILE A 72 -8.93 -10.65 -14.24
CA ILE A 72 -9.84 -9.86 -13.41
C ILE A 72 -9.58 -8.37 -13.71
N SER A 73 -10.63 -7.55 -13.66
CA SER A 73 -10.54 -6.11 -13.95
C SER A 73 -9.55 -5.37 -13.04
N LYS A 74 -9.70 -5.52 -11.72
CA LYS A 74 -8.93 -4.73 -10.77
C LYS A 74 -8.51 -5.50 -9.53
N LEU A 75 -7.26 -5.32 -9.11
CA LEU A 75 -6.79 -5.70 -7.79
C LEU A 75 -6.36 -4.45 -7.00
N THR A 76 -6.72 -4.41 -5.73
CA THR A 76 -6.32 -3.36 -4.80
C THR A 76 -5.58 -3.99 -3.63
N GLY A 77 -4.26 -3.82 -3.60
CA GLY A 77 -3.37 -4.28 -2.54
C GLY A 77 -3.24 -3.22 -1.45
N LEU A 78 -3.79 -3.47 -0.27
CA LEU A 78 -3.68 -2.56 0.86
C LEU A 78 -2.56 -3.01 1.80
N ASP A 79 -1.43 -2.33 1.71
CA ASP A 79 -0.16 -2.57 2.42
C ASP A 79 0.25 -4.06 2.43
N PRO A 80 0.48 -4.69 1.25
CA PRO A 80 0.75 -6.12 1.17
C PRO A 80 1.98 -6.52 1.99
N SER A 81 1.90 -7.69 2.65
CA SER A 81 2.91 -8.09 3.63
C SER A 81 4.30 -8.34 3.05
N GLY A 82 5.33 -7.72 3.63
CA GLY A 82 6.73 -7.99 3.32
C GLY A 82 7.28 -9.32 3.81
N PRO A 83 7.04 -9.71 5.09
CA PRO A 83 7.54 -10.99 5.61
C PRO A 83 7.14 -12.17 4.73
N CYS A 84 8.11 -13.03 4.40
CA CYS A 84 7.98 -14.17 3.47
C CYS A 84 7.77 -13.84 1.97
N PHE A 85 7.54 -12.58 1.57
CA PHE A 85 7.30 -12.21 0.16
C PHE A 85 8.40 -11.33 -0.46
N ARG A 86 9.18 -10.60 0.35
CA ARG A 86 10.22 -9.65 -0.13
C ARG A 86 11.21 -10.22 -1.15
N HIS A 87 11.55 -11.49 -1.01
CA HIS A 87 12.52 -12.17 -1.88
C HIS A 87 11.86 -13.08 -2.90
N LEU A 88 10.53 -13.11 -2.95
CA LEU A 88 9.80 -13.91 -3.93
C LEU A 88 9.70 -13.16 -5.26
N PRO A 89 9.76 -13.87 -6.38
CA PRO A 89 9.60 -13.27 -7.69
C PRO A 89 8.11 -12.94 -7.95
N PRO A 90 7.78 -12.09 -8.94
CA PRO A 90 6.41 -11.62 -9.19
C PRO A 90 5.35 -12.72 -9.34
N GLU A 91 5.74 -13.91 -9.76
CA GLU A 91 4.91 -15.12 -9.94
C GLU A 91 4.40 -15.64 -8.60
N ASP A 92 5.12 -15.36 -7.52
CA ASP A 92 4.88 -15.89 -6.18
C ASP A 92 4.39 -14.83 -5.17
N ARG A 93 4.06 -13.62 -5.63
CA ARG A 93 3.51 -12.52 -4.82
C ARG A 93 2.60 -11.62 -5.66
N LEU A 94 2.09 -10.54 -5.06
CA LEU A 94 1.31 -9.54 -5.82
C LEU A 94 2.19 -8.87 -6.88
N SER A 95 1.66 -8.78 -8.10
CA SER A 95 2.29 -8.19 -9.28
C SER A 95 1.28 -7.44 -10.13
N ALA A 96 1.76 -6.46 -10.90
CA ALA A 96 0.94 -5.70 -11.84
C ALA A 96 0.33 -6.60 -12.93
N SER A 97 0.99 -7.71 -13.27
CA SER A 97 0.54 -8.69 -14.26
C SER A 97 -0.72 -9.48 -13.87
N ASP A 98 -1.16 -9.39 -12.62
CA ASP A 98 -2.16 -10.31 -12.05
C ASP A 98 -3.60 -9.93 -12.45
N ALA A 99 -3.81 -8.74 -13.00
CA ALA A 99 -5.10 -8.22 -13.43
C ALA A 99 -4.92 -7.12 -14.50
N ASP A 100 -6.01 -6.67 -15.10
CA ASP A 100 -5.98 -5.56 -16.07
C ASP A 100 -5.48 -4.26 -15.43
N PHE A 101 -5.83 -4.04 -14.15
CA PHE A 101 -5.30 -2.95 -13.35
C PHE A 101 -5.00 -3.39 -11.91
N VAL A 102 -3.93 -2.85 -11.35
CA VAL A 102 -3.47 -3.18 -9.99
C VAL A 102 -3.03 -1.88 -9.33
N GLU A 103 -3.71 -1.49 -8.26
CA GLU A 103 -3.29 -0.39 -7.41
C GLU A 103 -2.85 -0.89 -6.03
N VAL A 104 -1.83 -0.25 -5.48
CA VAL A 104 -1.23 -0.66 -4.21
C VAL A 104 -1.05 0.55 -3.32
N LEU A 105 -1.46 0.43 -2.06
CA LEU A 105 -1.22 1.42 -1.03
C LEU A 105 -0.13 0.91 -0.11
N HIS A 106 0.90 1.72 0.10
CA HIS A 106 2.06 1.43 0.94
C HIS A 106 2.01 2.35 2.16
N MET A 107 1.89 1.77 3.36
CA MET A 107 1.72 2.50 4.62
C MET A 107 2.66 2.04 5.73
N ASN A 108 3.31 0.87 5.59
CA ASN A 108 4.31 0.40 6.54
C ASN A 108 5.47 -0.39 5.90
N ILE A 109 6.13 0.19 4.89
CA ILE A 109 7.11 -0.49 4.02
C ILE A 109 8.35 -1.05 4.71
N ASP A 110 8.79 -0.42 5.81
CA ASP A 110 9.97 -0.85 6.58
C ASP A 110 9.60 -1.78 7.76
N GLY A 111 8.31 -2.04 7.97
CA GLY A 111 7.79 -2.93 9.01
C GLY A 111 7.13 -4.18 8.43
N TYR A 112 5.80 -4.18 8.42
CA TYR A 112 4.97 -5.29 7.95
C TYR A 112 4.74 -5.26 6.44
N GLY A 113 4.79 -4.10 5.80
CA GLY A 113 4.55 -3.92 4.38
C GLY A 113 5.76 -4.26 3.49
N MET A 114 5.51 -4.19 2.18
CA MET A 114 6.48 -4.33 1.11
C MET A 114 6.90 -2.95 0.61
N ALA A 115 8.20 -2.66 0.52
CA ALA A 115 8.65 -1.41 -0.12
C ALA A 115 8.61 -1.47 -1.65
N ALA A 116 8.80 -2.65 -2.22
CA ALA A 116 8.89 -2.82 -3.67
C ALA A 116 7.55 -2.56 -4.34
N ARG A 117 7.61 -2.03 -5.57
CA ARG A 117 6.45 -1.87 -6.42
C ARG A 117 5.80 -3.21 -6.74
N MET A 118 4.48 -3.21 -6.71
CA MET A 118 3.66 -4.40 -6.98
C MET A 118 2.47 -4.10 -7.90
N GLY A 119 2.20 -2.84 -8.22
CA GLY A 119 1.07 -2.45 -9.05
C GLY A 119 1.44 -1.67 -10.30
N HIS A 120 0.42 -1.39 -11.09
CA HIS A 120 0.45 -0.35 -12.11
C HIS A 120 0.58 1.03 -11.45
N VAL A 121 -0.11 1.22 -10.33
CA VAL A 121 -0.05 2.42 -9.50
C VAL A 121 0.31 2.05 -8.06
N ASP A 122 1.38 2.63 -7.54
CA ASP A 122 1.84 2.42 -6.15
C ASP A 122 1.80 3.76 -5.39
N TYR A 123 0.95 3.85 -4.37
CA TYR A 123 0.81 5.02 -3.49
C TYR A 123 1.60 4.85 -2.20
N TYR A 124 2.63 5.68 -1.99
CA TYR A 124 3.40 5.73 -0.75
C TYR A 124 2.83 6.84 0.15
N VAL A 125 1.95 6.42 1.06
CA VAL A 125 1.18 7.36 1.89
C VAL A 125 2.07 7.93 2.98
N ASN A 126 2.22 9.25 2.99
CA ASN A 126 3.15 9.97 3.85
C ASN A 126 4.60 9.40 3.77
N GLY A 127 5.01 8.89 2.61
CA GLY A 127 6.32 8.25 2.41
C GLY A 127 6.33 6.74 2.64
N GLY A 128 5.26 6.20 3.22
CA GLY A 128 5.00 4.76 3.31
C GLY A 128 5.62 4.05 4.52
N GLU A 129 6.47 4.69 5.32
CA GLU A 129 7.13 4.04 6.46
C GLU A 129 6.27 4.06 7.72
N TYR A 130 5.86 5.27 8.13
CA TYR A 130 5.10 5.52 9.33
C TYR A 130 3.95 6.47 9.03
N GLN A 131 2.83 6.24 9.70
CA GLN A 131 1.65 7.07 9.55
C GLN A 131 1.50 8.00 10.77
N PRO A 132 0.99 9.24 10.59
CA PRO A 132 0.83 10.17 11.70
C PRO A 132 0.01 9.54 12.82
N GLY A 133 0.56 9.44 14.03
CA GLY A 133 -0.10 8.77 15.14
C GLY A 133 -1.20 9.61 15.77
N ASN A 134 -1.96 9.06 16.72
CA ASN A 134 -2.97 9.80 17.47
C ASN A 134 -2.40 10.75 18.52
N LEU A 135 -1.09 11.02 18.56
CA LEU A 135 -0.47 12.09 19.34
C LEU A 135 0.35 12.99 18.41
N TYR A 136 0.37 14.30 18.64
CA TYR A 136 0.87 15.29 17.66
C TYR A 136 2.34 15.10 17.29
N LEU A 137 3.16 14.65 18.25
CA LEU A 137 4.61 14.49 18.10
C LEU A 137 5.09 13.04 17.98
N LEU A 138 4.17 12.07 17.87
CA LEU A 138 4.57 10.65 17.79
C LEU A 138 4.02 9.98 16.53
N PRO A 139 4.89 9.42 15.66
CA PRO A 139 4.43 8.46 14.66
C PRO A 139 3.81 7.26 15.37
N CYS A 140 2.86 6.59 14.74
CA CYS A 140 2.35 5.36 15.36
C CYS A 140 3.24 4.15 15.05
N SER A 141 3.20 3.15 15.95
CA SER A 141 4.00 1.92 15.85
C SER A 141 3.77 1.19 14.51
N GLY A 142 4.66 0.26 14.15
CA GLY A 142 4.57 -0.47 12.89
C GLY A 142 3.20 -1.12 12.65
N PHE A 143 2.62 -1.74 13.69
CA PHE A 143 1.29 -2.34 13.57
C PHE A 143 0.17 -1.30 13.39
N CYS A 144 0.25 -0.16 14.07
CA CYS A 144 -0.72 0.91 13.85
C CYS A 144 -0.64 1.44 12.42
N SER A 145 0.57 1.70 11.91
CA SER A 145 0.76 2.19 10.54
C SER A 145 0.17 1.20 9.52
N HIS A 146 0.39 -0.10 9.75
CA HIS A 146 -0.16 -1.19 8.95
C HIS A 146 -1.70 -1.28 8.99
N ILE A 147 -2.35 -1.05 10.14
CA ILE A 147 -3.81 -1.14 10.26
C ILE A 147 -4.53 0.16 9.91
N LYS A 148 -3.86 1.32 10.02
CA LYS A 148 -4.42 2.63 9.70
C LYS A 148 -4.87 2.76 8.25
N LEU A 149 -4.40 1.88 7.37
CA LEU A 149 -4.86 1.82 5.99
C LEU A 149 -6.36 1.57 5.87
N PHE A 150 -6.98 0.83 6.79
CA PHE A 150 -8.39 0.50 6.68
C PHE A 150 -9.28 1.75 6.72
N PRO A 151 -9.19 2.62 7.75
CA PRO A 151 -9.96 3.87 7.75
C PRO A 151 -9.54 4.86 6.64
N VAL A 152 -8.29 4.85 6.20
CA VAL A 152 -7.83 5.69 5.06
C VAL A 152 -8.50 5.24 3.75
N TRP A 153 -8.43 3.95 3.43
CA TRP A 153 -9.06 3.36 2.25
C TRP A 153 -10.57 3.56 2.25
N MET A 154 -11.23 3.30 3.39
CA MET A 154 -12.67 3.53 3.53
C MET A 154 -13.05 5.01 3.31
N SER A 155 -12.21 5.94 3.74
CA SER A 155 -12.42 7.36 3.45
C SER A 155 -12.23 7.68 1.96
N ALA A 156 -11.24 7.08 1.30
CA ALA A 156 -11.00 7.25 -0.13
C ALA A 156 -12.15 6.73 -0.99
N VAL A 157 -12.71 5.57 -0.66
CA VAL A 157 -13.90 5.03 -1.33
C VAL A 157 -15.11 5.97 -1.18
N LYS A 158 -15.31 6.55 0.01
CA LYS A 158 -16.42 7.49 0.26
C LYS A 158 -16.21 8.87 -0.37
N ASN A 159 -14.95 9.27 -0.57
CA ASN A 159 -14.57 10.60 -1.04
C ASN A 159 -13.61 10.49 -2.24
N PRO A 160 -14.08 9.98 -3.39
CA PRO A 160 -13.23 9.51 -4.48
C PRO A 160 -12.42 10.62 -5.17
N ASP A 161 -12.76 11.90 -4.95
CA ASP A 161 -12.07 13.06 -5.53
C ASP A 161 -11.08 13.72 -4.56
N GLN A 162 -10.94 13.22 -3.33
CA GLN A 162 -10.24 13.95 -2.26
C GLN A 162 -8.82 13.47 -1.98
N PHE A 163 -8.48 12.22 -2.33
CA PHE A 163 -7.14 11.67 -2.12
C PHE A 163 -6.27 11.84 -3.37
N ILE A 164 -5.76 13.07 -3.55
CA ILE A 164 -4.94 13.45 -4.70
C ILE A 164 -3.47 13.19 -4.39
N ALA A 165 -2.83 12.31 -5.16
CA ALA A 165 -1.44 11.93 -5.02
C ALA A 165 -0.57 12.54 -6.14
N ILE A 166 0.70 12.79 -5.86
CA ILE A 166 1.68 13.41 -6.77
C ILE A 166 2.59 12.33 -7.31
N LYS A 167 2.81 12.30 -8.62
CA LYS A 167 3.72 11.34 -9.26
C LYS A 167 5.17 11.60 -8.85
N CYS A 168 5.90 10.53 -8.58
CA CYS A 168 7.32 10.53 -8.20
C CYS A 168 8.11 9.70 -9.21
N ASP A 169 9.40 10.01 -9.39
CA ASP A 169 10.25 9.25 -10.30
C ASP A 169 10.85 8.00 -9.64
N SER A 170 10.90 7.97 -8.30
CA SER A 170 11.43 6.84 -7.54
C SER A 170 10.75 6.67 -6.19
N ILE A 171 10.90 5.46 -5.61
CA ILE A 171 10.42 5.15 -4.26
C ILE A 171 11.11 6.07 -3.24
N GLN A 172 12.40 6.37 -3.44
CA GLN A 172 13.15 7.25 -2.56
C GLN A 172 12.58 8.68 -2.57
N GLN A 173 12.25 9.24 -3.75
CA GLN A 173 11.59 10.54 -3.80
C GLN A 173 10.23 10.53 -3.08
N ALA A 174 9.48 9.43 -3.19
CA ALA A 174 8.21 9.30 -2.48
C ALA A 174 8.41 9.22 -0.96
N ARG A 175 9.39 8.45 -0.47
CA ARG A 175 9.78 8.39 0.95
C ARG A 175 10.10 9.77 1.50
N ASP A 176 10.95 10.51 0.78
CA ASP A 176 11.47 11.82 1.22
C ASP A 176 10.53 13.00 0.93
N ALA A 177 9.34 12.73 0.38
CA ALA A 177 8.37 13.74 -0.07
C ALA A 177 8.99 14.79 -1.02
N GLN A 178 9.88 14.37 -1.91
CA GLN A 178 10.59 15.26 -2.86
C GLN A 178 9.88 15.41 -4.22
N CYS A 179 8.68 14.84 -4.37
CA CYS A 179 7.95 14.83 -5.65
C CYS A 179 7.23 16.15 -5.97
N TYR A 180 7.14 17.08 -5.01
CA TYR A 180 6.42 18.36 -5.18
C TYR A 180 7.01 19.27 -6.26
N TYR A 181 8.30 19.12 -6.54
CA TYR A 181 9.05 19.96 -7.49
C TYR A 181 9.26 19.28 -8.85
N ARG A 182 8.62 18.13 -9.09
CA ARG A 182 8.67 17.41 -10.37
C ARG A 182 7.92 18.17 -11.44
N GLU A 183 8.53 18.32 -12.62
CA GLU A 183 7.91 18.91 -13.82
C GLU A 183 7.98 17.92 -15.01
N PRO A 184 6.87 17.68 -15.75
CA PRO A 184 5.54 18.22 -15.49
C PRO A 184 4.93 17.61 -14.23
N ARG A 185 4.16 18.42 -13.51
CA ARG A 185 3.37 17.91 -12.38
C ARG A 185 2.26 16.99 -12.90
N GLU A 186 2.32 15.73 -12.49
CA GLU A 186 1.28 14.74 -12.76
C GLU A 186 0.68 14.28 -11.43
N THR A 187 -0.64 14.06 -11.42
CA THR A 187 -1.38 13.61 -10.24
C THR A 187 -2.27 12.43 -10.58
N ASN A 188 -2.59 11.63 -9.58
CA ASN A 188 -3.62 10.59 -9.69
C ASN A 188 -4.47 10.52 -8.41
N LEU A 189 -5.64 9.92 -8.50
CA LEU A 189 -6.57 9.76 -7.39
C LEU A 189 -6.45 8.35 -6.80
N LEU A 190 -6.29 8.27 -5.49
CA LEU A 190 -6.44 7.01 -4.78
C LEU A 190 -7.93 6.63 -4.70
N GLY A 191 -8.26 5.40 -5.09
CA GLY A 191 -9.61 4.83 -4.92
C GLY A 191 -10.39 4.69 -6.23
N PRO A 192 -11.75 4.71 -6.19
CA PRO A 192 -12.57 4.36 -7.34
C PRO A 192 -12.38 5.20 -8.61
N LYS A 193 -11.89 6.44 -8.48
CA LYS A 193 -11.65 7.38 -9.59
C LYS A 193 -10.19 7.42 -10.06
N VAL A 194 -9.38 6.43 -9.69
CA VAL A 194 -8.01 6.29 -10.19
C VAL A 194 -7.98 6.32 -11.71
N ASN A 195 -7.11 7.16 -12.27
CA ASN A 195 -6.84 7.18 -13.70
C ASN A 195 -5.85 6.06 -14.03
N GLN A 196 -6.34 4.97 -14.62
CA GLN A 196 -5.54 3.78 -14.92
C GLN A 196 -4.47 4.01 -15.99
N SER A 197 -4.61 5.07 -16.81
CA SER A 197 -3.60 5.44 -17.82
C SER A 197 -2.39 6.14 -17.21
N VAL A 198 -2.51 6.72 -16.02
CA VAL A 198 -1.43 7.44 -15.34
C VAL A 198 -0.78 6.52 -14.31
N GLN A 199 0.15 5.70 -14.78
CA GLN A 199 0.83 4.67 -13.99
C GLN A 199 2.14 5.18 -13.36
N GLY A 200 2.60 4.50 -12.31
CA GLY A 200 3.88 4.79 -11.66
C GLY A 200 3.81 4.84 -10.14
N ILE A 201 4.76 5.57 -9.57
CA ILE A 201 4.91 5.77 -8.13
C ILE A 201 4.28 7.11 -7.76
N PHE A 202 3.52 7.14 -6.68
CA PHE A 202 2.86 8.34 -6.20
C PHE A 202 3.10 8.56 -4.71
N TYR A 203 3.33 9.81 -4.33
CA TYR A 203 3.30 10.26 -2.95
C TYR A 203 1.91 10.80 -2.62
N LEU A 204 1.33 10.34 -1.51
CA LEU A 204 0.02 10.80 -1.05
C LEU A 204 0.14 11.33 0.38
N SER A 205 -0.07 12.63 0.58
CA SER A 205 -0.13 13.21 1.92
C SER A 205 -1.53 13.06 2.52
N THR A 206 -1.59 12.82 3.83
CA THR A 206 -2.85 12.67 4.58
C THR A 206 -2.83 13.47 5.87
N THR A 207 -4.01 13.82 6.37
CA THR A 207 -4.16 14.32 7.73
C THR A 207 -4.03 13.19 8.76
N ARG A 208 -3.69 13.56 9.99
CA ARG A 208 -3.56 12.63 11.10
C ARG A 208 -4.87 11.90 11.44
N GLY A 209 -5.96 12.65 11.55
CA GLY A 209 -7.29 12.13 11.87
C GLY A 209 -8.23 12.16 10.67
N HIS A 210 -9.42 11.57 10.86
CA HIS A 210 -10.52 11.65 9.91
C HIS A 210 -10.79 13.12 9.51
N PRO A 211 -10.99 13.44 8.21
CA PRO A 211 -11.28 12.50 7.13
C PRO A 211 -10.04 11.97 6.37
N TYR A 212 -8.83 12.17 6.89
CA TYR A 212 -7.54 11.72 6.34
C TYR A 212 -7.11 12.38 5.02
N PHE A 213 -8.01 12.89 4.19
CA PHE A 213 -7.63 13.56 2.94
C PHE A 213 -7.26 15.03 3.16
N LEU A 214 -6.48 15.57 2.22
CA LEU A 214 -6.14 16.99 2.10
C LEU A 214 -6.74 17.65 0.85
N GLY A 215 -7.30 16.88 -0.10
CA GLY A 215 -7.70 17.42 -1.41
C GLY A 215 -6.52 18.10 -2.11
N ALA A 216 -6.80 19.20 -2.81
CA ALA A 216 -5.77 20.00 -3.49
C ALA A 216 -4.70 20.56 -2.54
N LYS A 217 -4.98 20.68 -1.23
CA LYS A 217 -3.96 21.11 -0.24
C LYS A 217 -2.81 20.11 -0.16
N GLY A 218 -3.06 18.82 -0.41
CA GLY A 218 -2.02 17.79 -0.41
C GLY A 218 -0.92 18.02 -1.45
N LEU A 219 -1.17 18.88 -2.44
CA LEU A 219 -0.24 19.25 -3.51
C LEU A 219 0.72 20.38 -3.14
N ASP A 220 0.60 20.96 -1.95
CA ASP A 220 1.52 21.97 -1.42
C ASP A 220 2.49 21.30 -0.42
N PRO A 221 3.83 21.47 -0.59
CA PRO A 221 4.83 20.82 0.25
C PRO A 221 4.72 21.18 1.73
N LYS A 222 4.05 22.26 2.13
CA LYS A 222 3.81 22.57 3.54
C LYS A 222 2.91 21.55 4.25
N TYR A 223 2.13 20.78 3.50
CA TYR A 223 1.29 19.70 4.02
C TYR A 223 1.96 18.34 3.91
N ALA A 224 3.24 18.25 3.52
CA ALA A 224 3.98 16.99 3.62
C ALA A 224 4.09 16.58 5.09
N ALA A 225 3.72 15.33 5.41
CA ALA A 225 3.57 14.85 6.79
C ALA A 225 4.79 15.09 7.70
N TRP A 226 6.00 15.10 7.14
CA TRP A 226 7.25 15.17 7.89
C TRP A 226 7.88 16.57 7.99
N LYS A 227 7.39 17.55 7.21
CA LYS A 227 8.02 18.88 7.13
C LYS A 227 7.97 19.64 8.46
N HIS A 228 6.92 19.42 9.27
CA HIS A 228 6.81 20.05 10.59
C HIS A 228 7.80 19.50 11.63
N TYR A 229 8.26 18.25 11.52
CA TYR A 229 9.28 17.72 12.44
C TYR A 229 10.68 18.25 12.10
N SER A 230 11.02 18.31 10.81
CA SER A 230 12.30 18.84 10.35
C SER A 230 12.44 20.35 10.62
N GLU A 231 11.36 21.13 10.51
CA GLU A 231 11.39 22.58 10.79
C GLU A 231 11.55 22.89 12.29
N LEU A 232 11.06 22.03 13.18
CA LEU A 232 11.30 22.13 14.62
C LEU A 232 12.77 21.84 14.96
N ASN A 233 13.37 20.82 14.34
CA ASN A 233 14.79 20.51 14.50
C ASN A 233 15.68 21.64 13.98
N ALA A 234 15.32 22.24 12.83
CA ALA A 234 16.09 23.32 12.21
C ALA A 234 16.01 24.65 12.98
N ARG A 235 14.92 24.93 13.70
CA ARG A 235 14.78 26.14 14.53
C ARG A 235 15.53 26.07 15.86
N ASN A 236 15.78 24.87 16.39
CA ASN A 236 16.39 24.69 17.70
C ASN A 236 17.89 24.35 17.66
N ASN A 237 18.53 24.19 16.49
CA ASN A 237 19.91 23.65 16.40
C ASN A 237 20.09 22.33 17.19
N GLU A 238 19.00 21.61 17.41
CA GLU A 238 19.00 20.32 18.10
C GLU A 238 18.78 19.24 17.03
N GLU A 239 19.85 18.50 16.72
CA GLU A 239 19.74 17.24 16.01
C GLU A 239 19.04 16.23 16.92
N PHE A 240 17.71 16.19 16.87
CA PHE A 240 16.98 15.05 17.42
C PHE A 240 17.24 13.84 16.53
N TYR A 241 18.34 13.12 16.81
CA TYR A 241 18.48 11.73 16.39
C TYR A 241 17.35 10.97 17.04
N THR A 242 16.28 10.71 16.27
CA THR A 242 15.33 9.67 16.68
C THR A 242 16.00 8.34 16.36
N THR A 243 16.93 7.95 17.24
CA THR A 243 17.47 6.59 17.28
C THR A 243 16.31 5.71 17.71
N PHE A 244 15.49 5.26 16.76
CA PHE A 244 14.66 4.09 17.00
C PHE A 244 15.62 2.94 17.18
N PHE A 245 15.80 2.53 18.43
CA PHE A 245 16.55 1.33 18.77
C PHE A 245 16.05 0.18 17.91
N GLY A 246 16.84 -0.14 16.88
CA GLY A 246 17.05 -1.50 16.46
C GLY A 246 17.63 -2.24 17.66
N GLN A 247 16.76 -2.67 18.55
CA GLN A 247 16.86 -4.05 18.96
C GLN A 247 15.96 -4.72 17.96
#